data_AF-A0A1H8GTU7-F1
#
_entry.id   AF-A0A1H8GTU7-F1
#
_cell.length_a   1.000
_cell.length_b   1.000
_cell.length_c   1.000
_cell.angle_alpha   90.00
_cell.angle_beta   90.00
_cell.angle_gamma   90.00
#
_symmetry.space_group_name_H-M   'P 1'
#
loop_
_entity.id
_entity.type
_entity.pdbx_description
1 polymer ?
#
loop_
_entity_poly.entity_id
_entity_poly.type
_entity_poly.pdbx_seq_one_letter_code
_entity_poly.pdbx_strand_id
1 'polypeptide(L)'
;MTEAGDRETMLRRLRIRSWRRGIKEMDLILGAYADHRLAELDDETVALYQQMLLENDQDLYQWVSGQAPAPPLYADLIADIAAHMAEHVRGGVA
;
A
#
# COMPACT_ATOMS: atom_id res chain seq x y z
N MET A 1 -17.41 -4.80 -23.57
CA MET A 1 -16.21 -4.01 -23.92
C MET A 1 -15.97 -3.01 -22.79
N THR A 2 -15.58 -3.49 -21.58
CA THR A 2 -15.53 -2.62 -20.37
C THR A 2 -14.63 -3.17 -19.26
N GLU A 3 -13.50 -3.82 -19.55
CA GLU A 3 -12.64 -4.35 -18.46
C GLU A 3 -11.55 -3.34 -18.05
N ALA A 4 -10.96 -2.62 -19.02
CA ALA A 4 -9.90 -1.64 -18.74
C ALA A 4 -10.38 -0.42 -17.95
N GLY A 5 -11.59 0.10 -18.25
CA GLY A 5 -12.16 1.25 -17.54
C GLY A 5 -12.58 0.94 -16.10
N ASP A 6 -12.91 -0.32 -15.82
CA ASP A 6 -13.26 -0.77 -14.48
C ASP A 6 -12.02 -0.89 -13.59
N ARG A 7 -10.94 -1.48 -14.12
CA ARG A 7 -9.66 -1.59 -13.41
C ARG A 7 -9.06 -0.23 -13.08
N GLU A 8 -8.97 0.70 -14.04
CA GLU A 8 -8.44 2.05 -13.78
C GLU A 8 -9.26 2.79 -12.71
N THR A 9 -10.59 2.66 -12.77
CA THR A 9 -11.49 3.26 -11.76
C THR A 9 -11.26 2.64 -10.38
N MET A 10 -11.09 1.33 -10.30
CA MET A 10 -10.79 0.61 -9.07
C MET A 10 -9.45 1.06 -8.47
N LEU A 11 -8.36 1.06 -9.27
CA LEU A 11 -7.05 1.53 -8.81
C LEU A 11 -7.09 2.97 -8.32
N ARG A 12 -7.82 3.86 -9.01
CA ARG A 12 -8.01 5.24 -8.56
C ARG A 12 -8.67 5.33 -7.19
N ARG A 13 -9.67 4.50 -6.91
CA ARG A 13 -10.33 4.44 -5.59
C ARG A 13 -9.38 3.96 -4.51
N LEU A 14 -8.56 2.96 -4.82
CA LEU A 14 -7.56 2.44 -3.88
C LEU A 14 -6.50 3.48 -3.56
N ARG A 15 -5.95 4.14 -4.57
CA ARG A 15 -5.02 5.26 -4.39
C ARG A 15 -5.61 6.33 -3.46
N ILE A 16 -6.85 6.75 -3.67
CA ILE A 16 -7.52 7.73 -2.80
C ILE A 16 -7.64 7.21 -1.36
N ARG A 17 -7.94 5.92 -1.17
CA ARG A 17 -8.01 5.31 0.17
C ARG A 17 -6.64 5.23 0.84
N SER A 18 -5.57 5.02 0.08
CA SER A 18 -4.19 5.00 0.58
C SER A 18 -3.69 6.38 1.03
N TRP A 19 -4.27 7.47 0.51
CA TRP A 19 -3.98 8.86 0.90
C TRP A 19 -4.97 9.44 1.93
N ARG A 20 -5.93 8.62 2.41
CA ARG A 20 -6.96 9.04 3.37
C ARG A 20 -6.98 8.11 4.59
N ARG A 21 -5.83 7.92 5.18
CA ARG A 21 -5.58 7.13 6.39
C ARG A 21 -5.79 7.98 7.64
N GLY A 22 -5.83 7.32 8.79
CA GLY A 22 -6.03 7.95 10.09
C GLY A 22 -4.78 8.62 10.66
N ILE A 23 -3.58 8.28 10.18
CA ILE A 23 -2.31 8.87 10.61
C ILE A 23 -1.46 9.28 9.40
N LYS A 24 -0.77 10.42 9.53
CA LYS A 24 0.00 11.05 8.46
C LYS A 24 1.13 10.15 7.95
N GLU A 25 1.80 9.44 8.84
CA GLU A 25 2.86 8.50 8.47
C GLU A 25 2.36 7.43 7.49
N MET A 26 1.15 6.90 7.72
CA MET A 26 0.56 5.89 6.84
C MET A 26 0.10 6.47 5.51
N ASP A 27 -0.40 7.72 5.49
CA ASP A 27 -0.70 8.41 4.24
C ASP A 27 0.55 8.54 3.36
N LEU A 28 1.69 8.89 3.96
CA LEU A 28 2.94 9.05 3.21
C LEU A 28 3.47 7.70 2.70
N ILE A 29 3.45 6.67 3.54
CA ILE A 29 3.95 5.33 3.18
C ILE A 29 3.07 4.71 2.10
N LEU A 30 1.77 4.57 2.37
CA LEU A 30 0.84 3.89 1.45
C LEU A 30 0.50 4.74 0.25
N GLY A 31 0.45 6.07 0.40
CA GLY A 31 0.24 6.99 -0.71
C GLY A 31 1.37 6.91 -1.74
N ALA A 32 2.63 7.00 -1.30
CA ALA A 32 3.78 6.86 -2.19
C ALA A 32 3.84 5.47 -2.84
N TYR A 33 3.61 4.41 -2.07
CA TYR A 33 3.54 3.05 -2.62
C TYR A 33 2.43 2.92 -3.66
N ALA A 34 1.24 3.44 -3.38
CA ALA A 34 0.09 3.38 -4.29
C ALA A 34 0.32 4.18 -5.58
N ASP A 35 1.06 5.28 -5.49
CA ASP A 35 1.39 6.11 -6.63
C ASP A 35 2.35 5.42 -7.59
N HIS A 36 3.26 4.58 -7.07
CA HIS A 36 4.35 3.97 -7.84
C HIS A 36 4.08 2.53 -8.24
N ARG A 37 3.60 1.68 -7.32
CA ARG A 37 3.51 0.22 -7.52
C ARG A 37 2.11 -0.27 -7.87
N LEU A 38 1.05 0.42 -7.43
CA LEU A 38 -0.34 -0.09 -7.53
C LEU A 38 -0.80 -0.42 -8.96
N ALA A 39 -0.30 0.31 -9.96
CA ALA A 39 -0.62 0.05 -11.36
C ALA A 39 0.03 -1.24 -11.90
N GLU A 40 1.16 -1.63 -11.33
CA GLU A 40 1.99 -2.77 -11.72
C GLU A 40 1.58 -4.08 -11.04
N LEU A 41 0.78 -4.00 -9.97
CA LEU A 41 0.29 -5.18 -9.25
C LEU A 41 -0.71 -5.99 -10.09
N ASP A 42 -0.62 -7.31 -9.97
CA ASP A 42 -1.62 -8.24 -10.51
C ASP A 42 -2.94 -8.20 -9.73
N ASP A 43 -4.00 -8.74 -10.31
CA ASP A 43 -5.35 -8.65 -9.73
C ASP A 43 -5.49 -9.37 -8.37
N GLU A 44 -4.70 -10.42 -8.11
CA GLU A 44 -4.71 -11.12 -6.82
C GLU A 44 -4.08 -10.26 -5.73
N THR A 45 -2.93 -9.65 -6.03
CA THR A 45 -2.25 -8.73 -5.13
C THR A 45 -3.06 -7.45 -4.89
N VAL A 46 -3.78 -6.96 -5.90
CA VAL A 46 -4.70 -5.82 -5.75
C VAL A 46 -5.90 -6.16 -4.85
N ALA A 47 -6.43 -7.38 -4.94
CA ALA A 47 -7.47 -7.85 -4.02
C ALA A 47 -6.94 -7.97 -2.59
N LEU A 48 -5.71 -8.47 -2.42
CA LEU A 48 -5.05 -8.56 -1.12
C LEU A 48 -4.80 -7.17 -0.51
N TYR A 49 -4.31 -6.22 -1.32
CA TYR A 49 -4.10 -4.83 -0.92
C TYR A 49 -5.42 -4.17 -0.48
N GLN A 50 -6.51 -4.45 -1.19
CA GLN A 50 -7.85 -3.99 -0.83
C GLN A 50 -8.28 -4.46 0.55
N GLN A 51 -8.04 -5.73 0.88
CA GLN A 51 -8.35 -6.28 2.20
C GLN A 51 -7.46 -5.67 3.27
N MET A 52 -6.15 -5.57 3.01
CA MET A 52 -5.18 -4.96 3.93
C MET A 52 -5.56 -3.51 4.29
N LEU A 53 -6.10 -2.72 3.35
CA LEU A 53 -6.55 -1.36 3.62
C LEU A 53 -7.73 -1.24 4.60
N LEU A 54 -8.40 -2.35 4.96
CA LEU A 54 -9.46 -2.38 5.97
C LEU A 54 -8.90 -2.51 7.40
N GLU A 55 -7.63 -2.87 7.54
CA GLU A 55 -6.95 -2.99 8.83
C GLU A 55 -6.68 -1.62 9.46
N ASN A 56 -6.41 -1.61 10.77
CA ASN A 56 -6.13 -0.40 11.51
C ASN A 56 -4.78 0.22 11.10
N ASP A 57 -4.73 1.54 11.02
CA ASP A 57 -3.51 2.27 10.66
C ASP A 57 -2.33 2.02 11.59
N GLN A 58 -2.59 1.85 12.88
CA GLN A 58 -1.56 1.56 13.87
C GLN A 58 -0.94 0.18 13.64
N ASP A 59 -1.77 -0.82 13.35
CA ASP A 59 -1.31 -2.19 13.09
C ASP A 59 -0.51 -2.25 11.78
N LEU A 60 -1.03 -1.63 10.71
CA LEU A 60 -0.33 -1.51 9.44
C LEU A 60 1.03 -0.83 9.60
N TYR A 61 1.09 0.25 10.37
CA TYR A 61 2.34 0.94 10.66
C TYR A 61 3.32 0.03 11.41
N GLN A 62 2.85 -0.72 12.41
CA GLN A 62 3.69 -1.66 13.16
C GLN A 62 4.24 -2.78 12.27
N TRP A 63 3.46 -3.26 11.30
CA TRP A 63 3.91 -4.29 10.37
C TRP A 63 4.96 -3.75 9.39
N VAL A 64 4.69 -2.61 8.75
CA VAL A 64 5.62 -2.00 7.77
C VAL A 64 6.92 -1.55 8.43
N SER A 65 6.85 -1.03 9.66
CA SER A 65 8.03 -0.62 10.43
C SER A 65 8.79 -1.78 11.09
N GLY A 66 8.26 -3.01 11.02
CA GLY A 66 8.86 -4.20 11.63
C GLY A 66 8.73 -4.25 13.16
N GLN A 67 7.86 -3.43 13.75
CA GLN A 67 7.57 -3.45 15.19
C GLN A 67 6.71 -4.65 15.60
N ALA A 68 5.90 -5.18 14.68
CA ALA A 68 5.12 -6.39 14.86
C ALA A 68 5.13 -7.24 13.59
N PRO A 69 5.02 -8.58 13.69
CA PRO A 69 4.92 -9.43 12.52
C PRO A 69 3.59 -9.20 11.80
N ALA A 70 3.65 -9.06 10.47
CA ALA A 70 2.44 -9.08 9.64
C ALA A 70 1.80 -10.47 9.65
N PRO A 71 0.46 -10.55 9.52
CA PRO A 71 -0.21 -11.82 9.22
C PRO A 71 0.41 -12.48 7.98
N PRO A 72 0.54 -13.82 7.93
CA PRO A 72 1.14 -14.53 6.79
C PRO A 72 0.49 -14.18 5.46
N LEU A 73 -0.81 -13.87 5.49
CA LEU A 73 -1.59 -13.44 4.33
C LEU A 73 -1.04 -12.17 3.68
N TYR A 74 -0.50 -11.23 4.47
CA TYR A 74 0.00 -9.94 4.00
C TYR A 74 1.54 -9.85 4.00
N ALA A 75 2.24 -10.92 4.37
CA ALA A 75 3.67 -10.87 4.66
C ALA A 75 4.50 -10.37 3.46
N ASP A 76 4.28 -10.92 2.27
CA ASP A 76 4.99 -10.51 1.05
C ASP A 76 4.65 -9.07 0.64
N LEU A 77 3.37 -8.69 0.74
CA LEU A 77 2.92 -7.34 0.40
C LEU A 77 3.49 -6.29 1.36
N ILE A 78 3.50 -6.57 2.66
CA ILE A 78 4.11 -5.68 3.67
C ILE A 78 5.62 -5.59 3.45
N ALA A 79 6.28 -6.69 3.07
CA ALA A 79 7.70 -6.68 2.75
C ALA A 79 8.01 -5.78 1.53
N ASP A 80 7.21 -5.84 0.46
CA ASP A 80 7.38 -4.95 -0.70
C ASP A 80 7.11 -3.47 -0.33
N ILE A 81 6.08 -3.19 0.47
CA ILE A 81 5.81 -1.83 0.97
C ILE A 81 6.99 -1.30 1.81
N ALA A 82 7.52 -2.12 2.72
CA ALA A 82 8.66 -1.75 3.57
C ALA A 82 9.94 -1.54 2.74
N ALA A 83 10.18 -2.36 1.72
CA ALA A 83 11.28 -2.17 0.78
C ALA A 83 11.16 -0.85 0.02
N HIS A 84 9.99 -0.58 -0.57
CA HIS A 84 9.70 0.67 -1.27
C HIS A 84 9.91 1.89 -0.37
N MET A 85 9.43 1.84 0.88
CA MET A 85 9.67 2.89 1.88
C MET A 85 11.17 3.10 2.12
N ALA A 86 11.93 2.03 2.33
CA ALA A 86 13.37 2.12 2.57
C ALA A 86 14.17 2.67 1.38
N GLU A 87 13.70 2.43 0.15
CA GLU A 87 14.26 3.02 -1.07
C GLU A 87 14.01 4.55 -1.12
N HIS A 88 12.79 4.99 -0.79
CA HIS A 88 12.40 6.39 -0.90
C HIS A 88 12.84 7.27 0.28
N VAL A 89 12.97 6.70 1.49
CA VAL A 89 13.56 7.41 2.65
C VAL A 89 15.02 7.79 2.38
N ARG A 90 15.77 6.98 1.62
CA ARG A 90 17.16 7.28 1.25
C ARG A 90 17.28 8.33 0.14
N GLY A 91 16.21 8.59 -0.61
CA GLY A 91 16.17 9.60 -1.68
C GLY A 91 15.72 11.00 -1.25
N GLY A 92 15.24 11.17 0.00
CA GLY A 92 14.69 12.44 0.52
C GLY A 92 15.71 13.43 1.09
N VAL A 93 17.00 13.20 0.90
CA VAL A 93 18.10 14.12 1.23
C VAL A 93 18.87 14.45 -0.04
N ALA A 94 18.27 15.29 -0.87
CA ALA A 94 18.95 16.02 -1.94
C ALA A 94 18.21 17.33 -2.21
#